data_AF-A0A970U5M3-F1
#
_entry.id   AF-A0A970U5M3-F1
#
_cell.length_a   1.000
_cell.length_b   1.000
_cell.length_c   1.000
_cell.angle_alpha   90.00
_cell.angle_beta   90.00
_cell.angle_gamma   90.00
#
_symmetry.space_group_name_H-M   'P 1'
#
loop_
_entity.id
_entity.type
_entity.pdbx_description
1 polymer ?
#
loop_
_entity_poly.entity_id
_entity_poly.type
_entity_poly.pdbx_seq_one_letter_code
_entity_poly.pdbx_strand_id
1 'polypeptide(L)'
;MSGKTLKLIYEDTATLSVNIEPYNTTNKNVIWKSSNEKVAIVDENGKVTATGRGTATITATVEDSEVSDTCTVTVKLTFAQWIVKMLMFWRHLIMMFFNMFKIL
;
A
#
# COMPACT_ATOMS: atom_id res chain seq x y z
N MET A 1 -3.65 -7.50 -14.85
CA MET A 1 -2.56 -8.00 -13.98
C MET A 1 -2.76 -9.49 -13.79
N SER A 2 -1.68 -10.22 -13.54
CA SER A 2 -1.70 -11.66 -13.28
C SER A 2 -0.59 -11.91 -12.27
N GLY A 3 -0.93 -12.37 -11.08
CA GLY A 3 0.03 -12.89 -10.09
C GLY A 3 0.99 -11.87 -9.44
N LYS A 4 0.68 -10.57 -9.41
CA LYS A 4 1.56 -9.61 -8.71
C LYS A 4 1.52 -9.87 -7.20
N THR A 5 2.69 -10.10 -6.62
CA THR A 5 2.88 -10.19 -5.17
C THR A 5 3.45 -8.87 -4.66
N LEU A 6 2.69 -8.19 -3.81
CA LEU A 6 3.10 -6.99 -3.13
C LEU A 6 3.64 -7.35 -1.75
N LYS A 7 4.88 -6.96 -1.46
CA LYS A 7 5.49 -7.17 -0.14
C LYS A 7 5.46 -5.85 0.61
N LEU A 8 4.71 -5.81 1.70
CA LEU A 8 4.62 -4.64 2.58
C LEU A 8 5.22 -4.96 3.94
N ILE A 9 5.62 -3.91 4.63
CA ILE A 9 5.94 -3.99 6.05
C ILE A 9 4.76 -3.40 6.81
N TYR A 10 4.57 -3.82 8.06
CA TYR A 10 3.51 -3.31 8.92
C TYR A 10 3.45 -1.77 8.93
N GLU A 11 2.23 -1.22 8.82
CA GLU A 11 1.91 0.21 8.64
C GLU A 11 2.34 0.84 7.31
N ASP A 12 3.02 0.13 6.43
CA ASP A 12 3.26 0.65 5.09
C ASP A 12 1.96 0.67 4.29
N THR A 13 1.88 1.63 3.38
CA THR A 13 0.76 1.77 2.45
C THR A 13 1.27 1.72 1.03
N ALA A 14 0.48 1.15 0.13
CA ALA A 14 0.75 1.14 -1.30
C ALA A 14 -0.56 1.29 -2.08
N THR A 15 -0.53 2.01 -3.19
CA THR A 15 -1.71 2.20 -4.04
C THR A 15 -1.62 1.26 -5.24
N LEU A 16 -2.70 0.53 -5.48
CA LEU A 16 -2.86 -0.30 -6.66
C LEU A 16 -3.56 0.54 -7.74
N SER A 17 -2.94 0.61 -8.92
CA SER A 17 -3.51 1.32 -10.08
C SER A 17 -4.04 0.32 -11.09
N VAL A 18 -5.30 0.44 -11.49
CA VAL A 18 -5.94 -0.42 -12.49
C VAL A 18 -5.93 0.31 -13.83
N ASN A 19 -5.43 -0.36 -14.88
CA ASN A 19 -5.51 0.15 -16.24
C ASN A 19 -6.67 -0.56 -16.96
N ILE A 20 -7.78 0.16 -17.20
CA ILE A 20 -8.97 -0.36 -17.88
C ILE A 20 -8.91 0.10 -19.35
N GLU A 21 -8.93 -0.85 -20.27
CA GLU A 21 -8.93 -0.60 -21.71
C GLU A 21 -10.19 -1.19 -22.36
N PRO A 22 -10.83 -0.46 -23.32
CA PRO A 22 -10.46 0.84 -23.87
C PRO A 22 -10.80 2.04 -22.95
N TYR A 23 -10.02 3.12 -22.99
CA TYR A 23 -10.14 4.30 -22.09
C TYR A 23 -11.54 4.97 -22.06
N ASN A 24 -12.38 4.70 -23.06
CA ASN A 24 -13.75 5.24 -23.20
C ASN A 24 -14.81 4.47 -22.39
N THR A 25 -14.44 3.61 -21.44
CA THR A 25 -15.45 3.00 -20.56
C THR A 25 -16.15 4.08 -19.73
N THR A 26 -17.48 4.04 -19.73
CA THR A 26 -18.34 4.95 -18.96
C THR A 26 -18.32 4.62 -17.48
N ASN A 27 -18.15 3.33 -17.15
CA ASN A 27 -17.93 2.88 -15.78
C ASN A 27 -16.45 2.53 -15.57
N LYS A 28 -15.79 3.29 -14.68
CA LYS A 28 -14.41 3.07 -14.22
C LYS A 28 -14.38 2.76 -12.72
N ASN A 29 -15.55 2.55 -12.12
CA ASN A 29 -15.64 2.25 -10.71
C ASN A 29 -15.08 0.84 -10.47
N VAL A 30 -14.17 0.73 -9.51
CA VAL A 30 -13.51 -0.52 -9.16
C VAL A 30 -13.85 -0.84 -7.72
N ILE A 31 -14.48 -1.98 -7.52
CA ILE A 31 -14.79 -2.51 -6.21
C ILE A 31 -13.56 -3.27 -5.72
N TRP A 32 -13.00 -2.81 -4.60
CA TRP A 32 -11.86 -3.42 -3.95
C TRP A 32 -12.30 -4.29 -2.78
N LYS A 33 -11.68 -5.46 -2.65
CA LYS A 33 -11.93 -6.37 -1.53
C LYS A 33 -10.65 -7.01 -1.03
N SER A 34 -10.48 -7.05 0.28
CA SER A 34 -9.43 -7.84 0.93
C SER A 34 -9.97 -9.20 1.38
N SER A 35 -9.17 -10.25 1.24
CA SER A 35 -9.47 -11.55 1.84
C SER A 35 -9.22 -11.58 3.35
N ASN A 36 -8.41 -10.66 3.88
CA ASN A 36 -8.09 -10.59 5.30
C ASN A 36 -7.70 -9.16 5.73
N GLU A 37 -8.67 -8.42 6.26
CA GLU A 37 -8.49 -7.05 6.76
C GLU A 37 -7.60 -6.95 8.00
N LYS A 38 -7.38 -8.05 8.73
CA LYS A 38 -6.41 -8.09 9.84
C LYS A 38 -4.97 -8.10 9.34
N VAL A 39 -4.75 -8.37 8.05
CA VAL A 39 -3.42 -8.38 7.41
C VAL A 39 -3.25 -7.16 6.50
N ALA A 40 -4.21 -6.91 5.62
CA ALA A 40 -4.21 -5.77 4.73
C ALA A 40 -5.62 -5.25 4.48
N ILE A 41 -5.82 -3.94 4.63
CA ILE A 41 -7.06 -3.23 4.31
C ILE A 41 -6.87 -2.50 2.99
N VAL A 42 -7.87 -2.51 2.11
CA VAL A 42 -7.88 -1.73 0.88
C VAL A 42 -9.05 -0.75 0.92
N ASP A 43 -8.82 0.51 0.54
CA ASP A 43 -9.88 1.50 0.43
C ASP A 43 -10.51 1.54 -0.98
N GLU A 44 -11.54 2.35 -1.15
CA GLU A 44 -12.25 2.55 -2.43
C GLU A 44 -11.34 3.08 -3.56
N ASN A 45 -10.23 3.72 -3.21
CA ASN A 45 -9.26 4.25 -4.17
C ASN A 45 -8.15 3.25 -4.51
N GLY A 46 -8.22 2.01 -4.00
CA GLY A 46 -7.18 0.99 -4.19
C GLY A 46 -5.94 1.19 -3.33
N LYS A 47 -6.00 2.01 -2.28
CA LYS A 47 -4.91 2.17 -1.31
C LYS A 47 -4.95 1.01 -0.32
N VAL A 48 -3.93 0.18 -0.38
CA VAL A 48 -3.69 -0.94 0.53
C VAL A 48 -2.87 -0.46 1.72
N THR A 49 -3.35 -0.73 2.94
CA THR A 49 -2.68 -0.46 4.21
C THR A 49 -2.37 -1.78 4.91
N ALA A 50 -1.10 -2.00 5.26
CA ALA A 50 -0.67 -3.20 5.97
C ALA A 50 -0.98 -3.09 7.48
N THR A 51 -1.89 -3.92 7.96
CA THR A 51 -2.43 -3.87 9.34
C THR A 51 -2.01 -5.04 10.21
N GLY A 52 -1.39 -6.08 9.65
CA GLY A 52 -0.92 -7.21 10.44
C GLY A 52 -0.08 -8.19 9.64
N ARG A 53 0.74 -8.97 10.34
CA ARG A 53 1.61 -9.98 9.71
C ARG A 53 0.77 -11.07 9.04
N GLY A 54 1.12 -11.42 7.82
CA GLY A 54 0.51 -12.56 7.13
C GLY A 54 0.42 -12.34 5.63
N THR A 55 -0.48 -13.06 4.99
CA THR A 55 -0.79 -12.89 3.58
C THR A 55 -2.27 -12.60 3.42
N ALA A 56 -2.60 -11.61 2.60
CA ALA A 56 -3.95 -11.26 2.17
C ALA A 56 -3.98 -11.19 0.65
N THR A 57 -5.14 -11.43 0.06
CA THR A 57 -5.37 -11.28 -1.38
C THR A 57 -6.32 -10.13 -1.57
N ILE A 58 -5.89 -9.14 -2.34
CA ILE A 58 -6.70 -7.99 -2.73
C ILE A 58 -7.28 -8.29 -4.11
N THR A 59 -8.60 -8.18 -4.23
CA THR A 59 -9.34 -8.38 -5.49
C THR A 59 -9.88 -7.04 -5.94
N ALA A 60 -9.64 -6.69 -7.20
CA ALA A 60 -10.19 -5.54 -7.88
C ALA A 60 -11.22 -6.04 -8.90
N THR A 61 -12.46 -5.59 -8.80
CA THR A 61 -13.53 -5.96 -9.74
C THR A 61 -14.10 -4.69 -10.35
N VAL A 62 -14.16 -4.61 -11.68
CA VAL A 62 -14.79 -3.47 -12.35
C VAL A 62 -16.30 -3.61 -12.20
N GLU A 63 -16.94 -2.56 -11.66
CA GLU A 63 -18.39 -2.51 -11.45
C GLU A 63 -19.14 -2.76 -12.77
N ASP A 64 -20.25 -3.51 -12.69
CA ASP A 64 -21.06 -3.93 -13.84
C ASP A 64 -20.33 -4.78 -14.89
N SER A 65 -19.20 -5.41 -14.53
CA SER A 65 -18.48 -6.31 -15.42
C SER A 65 -17.98 -7.57 -14.70
N GLU A 66 -17.67 -8.61 -15.47
CA GLU A 66 -17.01 -9.82 -14.95
C GLU A 66 -15.47 -9.69 -14.90
N VAL A 67 -14.94 -8.51 -15.23
CA VAL A 67 -13.50 -8.27 -15.24
C VAL A 67 -13.01 -8.07 -13.81
N SER A 68 -12.27 -9.06 -13.33
CA SER A 68 -11.62 -9.01 -12.03
C SER A 68 -10.14 -9.35 -12.11
N ASP A 69 -9.39 -8.85 -11.15
CA ASP A 69 -7.95 -9.07 -11.03
C ASP A 69 -7.56 -9.19 -9.57
N THR A 70 -6.47 -9.90 -9.29
CA THR A 70 -6.05 -10.20 -7.92
C THR A 70 -4.58 -9.87 -7.69
N CYS A 71 -4.28 -9.41 -6.48
CA CYS A 71 -2.95 -9.09 -6.00
C CYS A 71 -2.72 -9.73 -4.63
N THR A 72 -1.63 -10.49 -4.49
CA THR A 72 -1.27 -11.12 -3.21
C THR A 72 -0.40 -10.17 -2.41
N VAL A 73 -0.88 -9.76 -1.25
CA VAL A 73 -0.18 -8.88 -0.31
C VAL A 73 0.43 -9.72 0.81
N THR A 74 1.75 -9.71 0.92
CA THR A 74 2.48 -10.35 2.03
C THR A 74 3.02 -9.28 2.96
N VAL A 75 2.56 -9.28 4.20
CA VAL A 75 2.98 -8.33 5.23
C VAL A 75 3.98 -8.99 6.17
N LYS A 76 5.14 -8.36 6.31
CA LYS A 76 6.17 -8.77 7.26
C LYS A 76 6.25 -7.78 8.42
N LEU A 77 6.54 -8.31 9.61
CA LEU A 77 7.00 -7.51 10.74
C LEU A 77 8.52 -7.56 10.73
N THR A 78 9.16 -6.39 10.69
CA THR A 78 10.61 -6.28 10.83
C THR A 78 10.89 -5.45 12.08
N PHE A 79 11.69 -5.98 13.00
CA PHE A 79 12.15 -5.23 14.18
C PHE A 79 12.95 -3.98 13.77
N ALA A 80 13.55 -4.01 12.58
CA ALA A 80 14.22 -2.87 11.97
C ALA A 80 13.27 -1.70 11.65
N GLN A 81 11.96 -1.89 11.49
CA GLN A 81 11.05 -0.80 11.11
C GLN A 81 10.99 0.29 12.19
N TRP A 82 11.06 -0.09 13.47
CA TRP A 82 11.04 0.87 14.58
C TRP A 82 12.35 1.67 14.63
N ILE A 83 13.49 1.00 14.42
CA ILE A 83 14.79 1.66 14.32
C ILE A 83 14.85 2.54 13.07
N VAL A 84 14.32 2.10 11.93
CA VAL A 84 14.33 2.86 10.67
C VAL A 84 13.34 4.02 10.72
N LYS A 85 12.12 3.87 11.25
CA LYS A 85 11.19 5.00 11.48
C LYS A 85 11.76 5.97 12.53
N MET A 86 12.37 5.47 13.61
CA MET A 86 13.06 6.29 14.61
C MET A 86 14.25 7.05 14.01
N LEU A 87 15.08 6.39 13.21
CA LEU A 87 16.21 6.99 12.51
C LEU A 87 15.77 7.91 11.37
N MET A 88 14.67 7.66 10.68
CA MET A 88 14.12 8.55 9.65
C MET A 88 13.46 9.79 10.27
N PHE A 89 12.77 9.63 11.40
CA PHE A 89 12.25 10.74 12.20
C PHE A 89 13.39 11.59 12.78
N TRP A 90 14.44 10.94 13.29
CA TRP A 90 15.68 11.61 13.69
C TRP A 90 16.44 12.16 12.48
N ARG A 91 16.37 11.59 11.28
CA ARG A 91 17.07 12.13 10.09
C ARG A 91 16.53 13.52 9.72
N HIS A 92 15.24 13.77 9.90
CA HIS A 92 14.67 15.10 9.70
C HIS A 92 15.04 16.05 10.86
N LEU A 93 14.96 15.58 12.11
CA LEU A 93 15.33 16.37 13.30
C LEU A 93 16.83 16.73 13.32
N ILE A 94 17.70 15.76 13.02
CA ILE A 94 19.15 15.90 12.86
C ILE A 94 19.44 16.88 11.74
N MET A 95 18.79 16.77 10.57
CA MET A 95 18.99 17.75 9.49
C MET A 95 18.61 19.17 9.90
N MET A 96 17.55 19.36 10.69
CA MET A 96 17.17 20.68 11.22
C MET A 96 18.18 21.21 12.25
N PHE A 97 18.68 20.35 13.14
CA PHE A 97 19.76 20.71 14.08
C PHE A 97 21.07 21.06 13.35
N PHE A 98 21.46 20.29 12.32
CA PHE A 98 22.64 20.60 11.50
C PHE A 98 22.47 21.88 10.66
N ASN A 99 21.25 22.20 10.22
CA ASN A 99 20.98 23.45 9.48
C ASN A 99 20.97 24.67 10.41
N MET A 100 20.63 24.51 11.68
CA MET A 100 20.69 25.57 12.70
C MET A 100 22.13 25.90 13.12
N PHE A 101 23.03 24.92 13.12
CA PHE A 101 24.47 25.13 13.38
C PHE A 101 25.25 25.76 12.21
N LYS A 102 24.66 25.85 11.01
CA LYS A 102 25.27 26.50 9.83
C LYS A 102 25.00 28.01 9.74
N ILE A 103 24.18 28.56 10.63
CA ILE A 103 23.74 29.97 10.65
C ILE A 103 24.34 30.71 11.87
N LEU A 104 25.32 30.10 12.56
CA LEU A 104 26.13 30.69 13.61
C LEU A 104 27.59 30.85 13.16
#